data_AF-A0A931YJD1-F1
#
_entry.id   AF-A0A931YJD1-F1
#
_cell.length_a   1.000
_cell.length_b   1.000
_cell.length_c   1.000
_cell.angle_alpha   90.00
_cell.angle_beta   90.00
_cell.angle_gamma   90.00
#
_symmetry.space_group_name_H-M   'P 1'
#
loop_
_entity.id
_entity.type
_entity.pdbx_description
1 polymer ?
#
loop_
_entity_poly.entity_id
_entity_poly.type
_entity_poly.pdbx_seq_one_letter_code
_entity_poly.pdbx_strand_id
1 'polypeptide(L)'
;MGSTTFGWLLRKVVPPRHLREVQHPRRQERLRATCLLEDRLADLRLATGDPIFPSAEPRRFDSQLEERFARDFQKIASDWDVLREPEPIPVGTRLVFPDFALQHRSERSRRWLLELVGFWTPEYLRRKLALYREARVANLILCIPEDRACAEEELPAGAVILRFRRRVDAAAVRRVVT
;
A
#
# COMPACT_ATOMS: atom_id res chain seq x y z
N MET A 1 -16.28 -11.99 -15.65
CA MET A 1 -15.43 -10.80 -15.55
C MET A 1 -15.67 -10.18 -14.19
N GLY A 2 -14.63 -9.99 -13.38
CA GLY A 2 -14.77 -9.47 -12.00
C GLY A 2 -13.79 -10.13 -11.03
N SER A 3 -12.50 -9.96 -11.26
CA SER A 3 -11.41 -10.31 -10.33
C SER A 3 -10.60 -9.03 -10.17
N THR A 4 -10.94 -8.21 -9.17
CA THR A 4 -10.22 -6.94 -8.99
C THR A 4 -9.21 -7.05 -7.86
N THR A 5 -9.49 -7.76 -6.77
CA THR A 5 -8.56 -7.83 -5.62
C THR A 5 -7.47 -8.92 -5.78
N PHE A 6 -7.84 -10.12 -6.23
CA PHE A 6 -6.89 -11.23 -6.43
C PHE A 6 -6.12 -11.10 -7.76
N GLY A 7 -6.80 -10.64 -8.82
CA GLY A 7 -6.17 -10.28 -10.09
C GLY A 7 -5.15 -9.14 -9.98
N TRP A 8 -5.37 -8.21 -9.05
CA TRP A 8 -4.41 -7.15 -8.71
C TRP A 8 -3.15 -7.70 -8.03
N LEU A 9 -3.29 -8.63 -7.07
CA LEU A 9 -2.15 -9.25 -6.39
C LEU A 9 -1.33 -10.12 -7.37
N LEU A 10 -1.99 -10.79 -8.31
CA LEU A 10 -1.33 -11.62 -9.32
C LEU A 10 -0.61 -10.83 -10.42
N ARG A 11 -1.13 -9.66 -10.82
CA ARG A 11 -0.42 -8.74 -11.74
C ARG A 11 0.84 -8.13 -11.10
N LYS A 12 0.90 -8.02 -9.78
CA LYS A 12 2.02 -7.43 -9.04
C LYS A 12 3.25 -8.34 -8.90
N VAL A 13 3.08 -9.66 -8.99
CA VAL A 13 4.15 -10.64 -8.67
C VAL A 13 4.82 -11.24 -9.92
N VAL A 14 4.26 -11.05 -11.13
CA VAL A 14 4.78 -11.68 -12.36
C VAL A 14 5.23 -10.62 -13.41
N PRO A 15 6.54 -10.53 -13.76
CA PRO A 15 7.04 -9.55 -14.72
C PRO A 15 6.66 -9.87 -16.18
N PRO A 16 6.54 -8.85 -17.08
CA PRO A 16 5.82 -8.98 -18.35
C PRO A 16 6.51 -9.80 -19.45
N ARG A 17 7.75 -10.25 -19.27
CA ARG A 17 8.59 -10.77 -20.37
C ARG A 17 8.47 -12.28 -20.64
N HIS A 18 7.56 -12.98 -19.95
CA HIS A 18 7.40 -14.44 -20.07
C HIS A 18 5.96 -14.91 -20.37
N LEU A 19 5.06 -14.01 -20.79
CA LEU A 19 3.67 -14.41 -21.12
C LEU A 19 3.59 -15.00 -22.53
N ARG A 20 3.92 -16.29 -22.67
CA ARG A 20 3.27 -17.15 -23.67
C ARG A 20 2.02 -17.75 -23.02
N GLU A 21 0.93 -17.69 -23.77
CA GLU A 21 -0.41 -18.22 -23.50
C GLU A 21 -0.51 -19.14 -22.27
N VAL A 22 -0.86 -18.56 -21.12
CA VAL A 22 -1.09 -19.33 -19.90
C VAL A 22 -2.55 -19.78 -19.92
N GLN A 23 -2.79 -21.05 -20.23
CA GLN A 23 -4.02 -21.72 -19.80
C GLN A 23 -4.08 -21.62 -18.27
N HIS A 24 -4.94 -20.75 -17.76
CA HIS A 24 -5.08 -20.55 -16.32
C HIS A 24 -5.69 -21.81 -15.68
N PRO A 25 -4.97 -22.55 -14.81
CA PRO A 25 -5.64 -23.51 -13.95
C PRO A 25 -6.67 -22.74 -13.12
N ARG A 26 -7.93 -23.21 -13.07
CA ARG A 26 -9.00 -22.58 -12.27
C ARG A 26 -8.49 -22.41 -10.84
N ARG A 27 -8.11 -21.19 -10.46
CA ARG A 27 -7.60 -20.91 -9.12
C ARG A 27 -8.77 -21.11 -8.15
N GLN A 28 -8.65 -22.08 -7.26
CA GLN A 28 -9.54 -22.21 -6.11
C GLN A 28 -9.10 -21.17 -5.08
N GLU A 29 -9.74 -20.02 -5.11
CA GLU A 29 -9.56 -18.97 -4.11
C GLU A 29 -10.42 -19.30 -2.89
N ARG A 30 -9.86 -19.10 -1.70
CA ARG A 30 -10.54 -19.29 -0.43
C ARG A 30 -10.32 -18.08 0.46
N LEU A 31 -11.41 -17.54 0.98
CA LEU A 31 -11.42 -16.47 1.98
C LEU A 31 -11.97 -17.05 3.29
N ARG A 32 -11.32 -16.74 4.40
CA ARG A 32 -11.84 -17.05 5.74
C ARG A 32 -11.81 -15.79 6.58
N ALA A 33 -12.89 -15.51 7.26
CA ALA A 33 -13.01 -14.40 8.19
C ALA A 33 -13.74 -14.86 9.45
N THR A 34 -13.35 -14.32 10.59
CA THR A 34 -14.14 -14.41 11.82
C THR A 34 -15.00 -13.14 11.88
N CYS A 35 -16.31 -13.32 11.89
CA CYS A 35 -17.30 -12.25 11.83
C CYS A 35 -18.11 -12.21 13.12
N LEU A 36 -18.52 -11.03 13.56
CA LEU A 36 -19.54 -10.88 14.59
C LEU A 36 -20.90 -10.80 13.90
N LEU A 37 -21.78 -11.75 14.20
CA LEU A 37 -23.13 -11.86 13.64
C LEU A 37 -24.11 -12.00 14.80
N GLU A 38 -24.99 -11.01 15.00
CA GLU A 38 -25.97 -11.01 16.11
C GLU A 38 -25.30 -11.30 17.47
N ASP A 39 -24.22 -10.58 17.78
CA ASP A 39 -23.40 -10.75 18.99
C ASP A 39 -22.75 -12.13 19.19
N ARG A 40 -22.73 -12.97 18.15
CA ARG A 40 -22.02 -14.26 18.13
C ARG A 40 -20.88 -14.23 17.13
N LEU A 41 -19.71 -14.75 17.53
CA LEU A 41 -18.61 -14.95 16.60
C LEU A 41 -18.91 -16.15 15.69
N ALA A 42 -18.82 -15.95 14.38
CA ALA A 42 -19.00 -16.96 13.35
C ALA A 42 -17.79 -17.01 12.41
N ASP A 43 -17.44 -18.20 11.95
CA ASP A 43 -16.42 -18.40 10.90
C ASP A 43 -17.07 -18.35 9.53
N LEU A 44 -16.88 -17.25 8.80
CA LEU A 44 -17.25 -17.14 7.39
C LEU A 44 -16.16 -17.79 6.52
N ARG A 45 -16.56 -18.69 5.63
CA ARG A 45 -15.69 -19.31 4.63
C ARG A 45 -16.31 -19.11 3.26
N LEU A 46 -15.55 -18.51 2.36
CA LEU A 46 -15.94 -18.30 0.96
C LEU A 46 -14.95 -19.04 0.06
N ALA A 47 -15.46 -19.71 -0.95
CA ALA A 47 -14.70 -20.41 -1.97
C ALA A 47 -15.15 -20.00 -3.37
N THR A 48 -14.31 -20.27 -4.37
CA THR A 48 -14.68 -20.10 -5.78
C THR A 48 -15.98 -20.85 -6.10
N GLY A 49 -17.01 -20.12 -6.52
CA GLY A 49 -18.33 -20.66 -6.83
C GLY A 49 -19.42 -20.29 -5.82
N ASP A 50 -19.07 -19.78 -4.65
CA ASP A 50 -20.04 -19.23 -3.72
C ASP A 50 -20.72 -17.97 -4.31
N PRO A 51 -22.01 -17.73 -4.01
CA PRO A 51 -22.77 -16.63 -4.59
C PRO A 51 -22.32 -15.28 -4.01
N ILE A 52 -21.28 -14.71 -4.60
CA ILE A 52 -20.82 -13.35 -4.33
C ILE A 52 -21.26 -12.47 -5.51
N PHE A 53 -22.17 -11.55 -5.26
CA PHE A 53 -22.63 -10.61 -6.28
C PHE A 53 -21.61 -9.48 -6.47
N PRO A 54 -21.41 -9.00 -7.71
CA PRO A 54 -20.52 -7.88 -7.96
C PRO A 54 -20.98 -6.65 -7.18
N SER A 55 -20.08 -6.08 -6.36
CA SER A 55 -20.27 -4.78 -5.73
C SER A 55 -19.90 -3.66 -6.70
N ALA A 56 -20.19 -2.41 -6.33
CA ALA A 56 -19.61 -1.25 -7.00
C ALA A 56 -18.07 -1.39 -7.09
N GLU A 57 -17.48 -0.85 -8.16
CA GLU A 57 -16.02 -0.82 -8.29
C GLU A 57 -15.41 -0.16 -7.05
N PRO A 58 -14.36 -0.75 -6.47
CA PRO A 58 -13.69 -0.16 -5.33
C PRO A 58 -13.22 1.25 -5.70
N ARG A 59 -13.35 2.18 -4.74
CA ARG A 59 -12.86 3.54 -4.91
C ARG A 59 -11.42 3.47 -5.35
N ARG A 60 -11.01 4.43 -6.21
CA ARG A 60 -9.63 4.46 -6.64
C ARG A 60 -8.75 4.49 -5.40
N PHE A 61 -8.98 5.36 -4.43
CA PHE A 61 -8.19 5.54 -3.19
C PHE A 61 -8.86 4.94 -1.96
N ASP A 62 -8.06 4.42 -1.04
CA ASP A 62 -8.54 3.82 0.22
C ASP A 62 -8.90 4.90 1.25
N SER A 63 -8.31 6.10 1.13
CA SER A 63 -8.60 7.23 2.00
C SER A 63 -8.62 8.59 1.28
N GLN A 64 -9.35 9.55 1.86
CA GLN A 64 -9.30 10.95 1.41
C GLN A 64 -7.91 11.58 1.58
N LEU A 65 -7.11 11.07 2.52
CA LEU A 65 -5.74 11.52 2.76
C LEU A 65 -4.85 11.17 1.57
N GLU A 66 -4.89 9.93 1.10
CA GLU A 66 -4.16 9.47 -0.08
C GLU A 66 -4.58 10.21 -1.34
N GLU A 67 -5.89 10.34 -1.59
CA GLU A 67 -6.42 11.05 -2.75
C GLU A 67 -5.94 12.50 -2.78
N ARG A 68 -6.03 13.17 -1.64
CA ARG A 68 -5.57 14.56 -1.49
C ARG A 68 -4.07 14.66 -1.73
N PHE A 69 -3.27 13.81 -1.09
CA PHE A 69 -1.82 13.82 -1.26
C PHE A 69 -1.44 13.62 -2.73
N ALA A 70 -1.97 12.60 -3.40
CA ALA A 70 -1.61 12.29 -4.78
C ALA A 70 -1.93 13.47 -5.71
N ARG A 71 -3.12 14.07 -5.57
CA ARG A 71 -3.53 15.24 -6.35
C ARG A 71 -2.63 16.44 -6.07
N ASP A 72 -2.36 16.74 -4.80
CA ASP A 72 -1.63 17.94 -4.42
C ASP A 72 -0.13 17.82 -4.79
N PHE A 73 0.46 16.62 -4.70
CA PHE A 73 1.83 16.35 -5.15
C PHE A 73 1.98 16.44 -6.67
N GLN A 74 1.07 15.83 -7.44
CA GLN A 74 1.09 15.90 -8.91
C GLN A 74 1.03 17.34 -9.44
N LYS A 75 0.36 18.26 -8.72
CA LYS A 75 0.28 19.67 -9.10
C LYS A 75 1.60 20.41 -9.02
N ILE A 76 2.48 20.03 -8.09
CA ILE A 76 3.73 20.74 -7.81
C ILE A 76 4.98 20.01 -8.29
N ALA A 77 4.85 18.74 -8.68
CA ALA A 77 5.93 17.86 -9.10
C ALA A 77 5.56 17.18 -10.42
N SER A 78 5.41 17.97 -11.49
CA SER A 78 4.99 17.49 -12.82
C SER A 78 6.01 16.58 -13.51
N ASP A 79 7.25 16.58 -13.02
CA ASP A 79 8.36 15.70 -13.39
C ASP A 79 8.32 14.34 -12.67
N TRP A 80 7.35 14.12 -11.78
CA TRP A 80 7.18 12.88 -11.01
C TRP A 80 5.84 12.20 -11.30
N ASP A 81 5.88 10.88 -11.44
CA ASP A 81 4.71 10.04 -11.41
C ASP A 81 4.43 9.56 -9.98
N VAL A 82 3.15 9.63 -9.60
CA VAL A 82 2.65 9.10 -8.33
C VAL A 82 1.99 7.76 -8.61
N LEU A 83 2.79 6.70 -8.53
CA LEU A 83 2.33 5.33 -8.72
C LEU A 83 1.66 4.86 -7.44
N ARG A 84 0.39 4.53 -7.56
CA ARG A 84 -0.40 4.01 -6.46
C ARG A 84 -0.22 2.54 -6.32
N GLU A 85 -0.22 2.07 -5.08
CA GLU A 85 -0.13 0.65 -4.80
C GLU A 85 1.00 0.02 -5.62
N PRO A 86 2.26 0.46 -5.43
CA PRO A 86 3.40 -0.10 -6.16
C PRO A 86 3.60 -1.59 -5.88
N GLU A 87 4.60 -2.18 -6.53
CA GLU A 87 4.98 -3.56 -6.29
C GLU A 87 5.27 -3.79 -4.79
N PRO A 88 4.75 -4.89 -4.20
CA PRO A 88 4.97 -5.19 -2.80
C PRO A 88 6.42 -5.59 -2.58
N ILE A 89 6.94 -5.28 -1.40
CA ILE A 89 8.30 -5.65 -1.01
C ILE A 89 8.25 -6.98 -0.25
N PRO A 90 8.98 -8.01 -0.69
CA PRO A 90 9.12 -9.26 0.04
C PRO A 90 9.98 -9.07 1.29
N VAL A 91 9.49 -9.58 2.42
CA VAL A 91 10.14 -9.54 3.74
C VAL A 91 10.02 -10.93 4.38
N GLY A 92 11.01 -11.78 4.10
CA GLY A 92 10.94 -13.20 4.45
C GLY A 92 9.73 -13.87 3.77
N THR A 93 8.82 -14.41 4.57
CA THR A 93 7.55 -15.02 4.12
C THR A 93 6.38 -14.04 4.04
N ARG A 94 6.63 -12.76 4.32
CA ARG A 94 5.62 -11.69 4.38
C ARG A 94 5.84 -10.70 3.24
N LEU A 95 4.84 -9.85 3.02
CA LEU A 95 4.91 -8.73 2.08
C LEU A 95 4.58 -7.45 2.84
N VAL A 96 5.27 -6.36 2.49
CA VAL A 96 4.87 -5.01 2.87
C VAL A 96 4.43 -4.22 1.64
N PHE A 97 3.37 -3.44 1.79
CA PHE A 97 2.69 -2.72 0.72
C PHE A 97 2.78 -1.23 1.02
N PRO A 98 3.66 -0.50 0.32
CA PRO A 98 3.64 0.96 0.33
C PRO A 98 2.38 1.49 -0.34
N ASP A 99 1.94 2.67 0.08
CA ASP A 99 0.78 3.33 -0.53
C ASP A 99 1.15 3.93 -1.89
N PHE A 100 2.35 4.50 -1.98
CA PHE A 100 2.85 5.15 -3.19
C PHE A 100 4.30 4.81 -3.51
N ALA A 101 4.62 4.82 -4.80
CA ALA A 101 5.96 5.06 -5.30
C ALA A 101 5.98 6.37 -6.08
N LEU A 102 6.86 7.28 -5.68
CA LEU A 102 7.16 8.50 -6.41
C LEU A 102 8.31 8.18 -7.36
N GLN A 103 8.06 8.26 -8.67
CA GLN A 103 9.04 7.92 -9.70
C GLN A 103 9.32 9.16 -10.56
N HIS A 104 10.57 9.59 -10.62
CA HIS A 104 10.96 10.66 -11.55
C HIS A 104 10.83 10.17 -12.99
N ARG A 105 10.28 11.01 -13.88
CA ARG A 105 9.94 10.64 -15.26
C ARG A 105 11.15 10.41 -16.16
N SER A 106 12.22 11.17 -15.98
CA SER A 106 13.43 11.05 -16.80
C SER A 106 14.55 10.25 -16.13
N GLU A 107 14.50 10.05 -14.81
CA GLU A 107 15.58 9.39 -14.05
C GLU A 107 15.04 8.20 -13.27
N ARG A 108 15.20 7.00 -13.82
CA ARG A 108 14.64 5.79 -13.20
C ARG A 108 15.21 5.48 -11.81
N SER A 109 16.46 5.86 -11.55
CA SER A 109 17.13 5.70 -10.25
C SER A 109 16.49 6.55 -9.15
N ARG A 110 15.78 7.63 -9.51
CA ARG A 110 15.09 8.51 -8.57
C ARG A 110 13.68 7.97 -8.31
N ARG A 111 13.65 6.97 -7.43
CA ARG A 111 12.42 6.36 -6.93
C ARG A 111 12.40 6.42 -5.41
N TRP A 112 11.28 6.90 -4.88
CA TRP A 112 11.00 6.94 -3.44
C TRP A 112 9.72 6.18 -3.14
N LEU A 113 9.73 5.41 -2.06
CA LEU A 113 8.51 4.81 -1.51
C LEU A 113 7.95 5.75 -0.46
N LEU A 114 6.62 5.86 -0.44
CA LEU A 114 5.93 6.73 0.50
C LEU A 114 4.75 6.01 1.13
N GLU A 115 4.68 6.14 2.45
CA GLU A 115 3.69 5.51 3.32
C GLU A 115 2.93 6.59 4.08
N LEU A 116 1.61 6.58 3.98
CA LEU A 116 0.69 7.49 4.68
C LEU A 116 0.04 6.76 5.84
N VAL A 117 0.47 7.07 7.07
CA VAL A 117 -0.13 6.48 8.27
C VAL A 117 -1.48 7.15 8.55
N GLY A 118 -2.56 6.58 7.97
CA GLY A 118 -3.90 7.16 7.98
C GLY A 118 -4.73 6.89 9.23
N PHE A 119 -5.02 5.63 9.56
CA PHE A 119 -5.71 5.26 10.80
C PHE A 119 -5.58 3.78 11.06
N TRP A 120 -4.80 3.41 12.07
CA TRP A 120 -4.62 2.02 12.46
C TRP A 120 -4.39 1.91 13.97
N THR A 121 -4.62 0.72 14.53
CA THR A 121 -4.28 0.45 15.93
C THR A 121 -2.77 0.59 16.13
N PRO A 122 -2.28 0.97 17.33
CA PRO A 122 -0.85 1.02 17.62
C PRO A 122 -0.13 -0.30 17.27
N GLU A 123 -0.77 -1.43 17.57
CA GLU A 123 -0.31 -2.78 17.21
C GLU A 123 -0.02 -2.92 15.71
N TYR A 124 -0.96 -2.49 14.86
CA TYR A 124 -0.82 -2.58 13.42
C TYR A 124 0.33 -1.71 12.92
N LEU A 125 0.44 -0.48 13.42
CA LEU A 125 1.52 0.42 13.05
C LEU A 125 2.88 -0.18 13.40
N ARG A 126 3.04 -0.71 14.62
CA ARG A 126 4.27 -1.40 15.04
C ARG A 126 4.64 -2.56 14.12
N ARG A 127 3.66 -3.40 13.75
CA ARG A 127 3.88 -4.50 12.79
C ARG A 127 4.30 -4.00 11.42
N LYS A 128 3.68 -2.93 10.91
CA LYS A 128 4.03 -2.33 9.61
C LYS A 128 5.45 -1.72 9.63
N LEU A 129 5.80 -0.97 10.68
CA LEU A 129 7.14 -0.42 10.85
C LEU A 129 8.21 -1.50 11.04
N ALA A 130 7.90 -2.60 11.73
CA ALA A 130 8.79 -3.75 11.84
C ALA A 130 9.09 -4.38 10.47
N LEU A 131 8.09 -4.50 9.59
CA LEU A 131 8.30 -4.97 8.22
C LEU A 131 9.20 -4.02 7.42
N TYR A 132 9.00 -2.71 7.53
CA TYR A 132 9.85 -1.73 6.85
C TYR A 132 11.29 -1.72 7.38
N ARG A 133 11.49 -1.92 8.69
CA ARG A 133 12.83 -2.09 9.31
C ARG A 133 13.55 -3.32 8.76
N GLU A 134 12.85 -4.45 8.69
CA GLU A 134 13.39 -5.70 8.17
C GLU A 134 13.67 -5.62 6.66
N ALA A 135 12.82 -4.93 5.91
CA ALA A 135 12.95 -4.72 4.48
C ALA A 135 14.16 -3.83 4.09
N ARG A 136 14.65 -2.99 5.01
CA ARG A 136 15.78 -2.05 4.78
C ARG A 136 15.62 -1.24 3.49
N VAL A 137 14.41 -0.73 3.27
CA VAL A 137 14.05 0.03 2.08
C VAL A 137 14.89 1.30 2.00
N ALA A 138 15.63 1.46 0.90
CA ALA A 138 16.25 2.72 0.55
C ALA A 138 15.18 3.72 0.08
N ASN A 139 15.37 5.02 0.36
CA ASN A 139 14.49 6.09 -0.11
C ASN A 139 13.02 5.92 0.34
N LEU A 140 12.80 5.74 1.64
CA LEU A 140 11.47 5.63 2.25
C LEU A 140 11.08 6.95 2.92
N ILE A 141 9.87 7.43 2.63
CA ILE A 141 9.22 8.53 3.34
C ILE A 141 8.05 7.96 4.15
N LEU A 142 8.05 8.20 5.46
CA LEU A 142 6.94 7.87 6.33
C LEU A 142 6.23 9.15 6.75
N CYS A 143 4.98 9.32 6.31
CA CYS A 143 4.12 10.39 6.77
C CYS A 143 3.34 9.91 7.99
N ILE A 144 3.62 10.47 9.17
CA ILE A 144 3.03 10.03 10.45
C ILE A 144 2.23 11.18 11.08
N PRO A 145 1.00 10.95 11.55
CA PRO A 145 0.26 11.98 12.26
C PRO A 145 1.02 12.51 13.49
N GLU A 146 0.87 13.79 13.82
CA GLU A 146 1.51 14.42 14.99
C GLU A 146 1.03 13.83 16.31
N ASP A 147 -0.24 13.41 16.37
CA ASP A 147 -0.87 12.81 17.54
C ASP A 147 -0.51 11.32 17.74
N ARG A 148 0.30 10.75 16.84
CA ARG A 148 0.76 9.36 16.92
C ARG A 148 2.17 9.30 17.48
N ALA A 149 2.28 8.79 18.70
CA ALA A 149 3.56 8.41 19.29
C ALA A 149 4.09 7.16 18.58
N CYS A 150 5.34 7.23 18.14
CA CYS A 150 6.16 6.09 17.72
C CYS A 150 7.52 6.34 18.38
N ALA A 151 8.06 5.32 19.03
CA ALA A 151 9.41 5.44 19.58
C ALA A 151 10.42 5.51 18.42
N GLU A 152 11.53 6.22 18.62
CA GLU A 152 12.52 6.43 17.55
C GLU A 152 13.11 5.09 17.06
N GLU A 153 13.22 4.12 17.96
CA GLU A 153 13.72 2.76 17.73
C GLU A 153 12.75 1.90 16.90
N GLU A 154 11.46 2.28 16.84
CA GLU A 154 10.46 1.63 16.02
C GLU A 154 10.56 2.06 14.55
N LEU A 155 11.21 3.20 14.26
CA LEU A 155 11.29 3.75 12.91
C LEU A 155 12.35 3.02 12.05
N PRO A 156 12.08 2.80 10.76
CA PRO A 156 13.07 2.29 9.82
C PRO A 156 14.29 3.20 9.70
N ALA A 157 15.48 2.63 9.85
CA ALA A 157 16.72 3.36 9.68
C ALA A 157 16.80 3.99 8.28
N GLY A 158 17.13 5.27 8.21
CA GLY A 158 17.24 6.02 6.96
C GLY A 158 15.90 6.45 6.34
N ALA A 159 14.76 6.13 6.97
CA ALA A 159 13.48 6.68 6.54
C ALA A 159 13.38 8.17 6.88
N VAL A 160 12.83 8.95 5.95
CA VAL A 160 12.53 10.36 6.18
C VAL A 160 11.13 10.47 6.79
N ILE A 161 11.04 11.04 7.98
CA ILE A 161 9.78 11.16 8.71
C ILE A 161 9.17 12.54 8.48
N LEU A 162 7.94 12.58 7.97
CA LEU A 162 7.18 13.82 7.81
C LEU A 162 5.94 13.78 8.70
N ARG A 163 5.89 14.67 9.69
CA ARG A 163 4.75 14.76 10.59
C ARG A 163 3.62 15.58 9.97
N PHE A 164 2.37 15.21 10.24
CA PHE A 164 1.21 15.96 9.76
C PHE A 164 0.01 15.94 10.72
N ARG A 165 -0.91 16.90 10.61
CA ARG A 165 -2.18 16.88 11.38
C ARG A 165 -3.34 16.33 10.55
N ARG A 166 -3.75 17.09 9.53
CA ARG A 166 -4.94 16.77 8.70
C ARG A 166 -4.60 16.45 7.24
N ARG A 167 -3.43 16.90 6.77
CA ARG A 167 -2.97 16.71 5.40
C ARG A 167 -1.45 16.61 5.39
N VAL A 168 -0.91 15.77 4.52
CA VAL A 168 0.53 15.75 4.25
C VAL A 168 0.91 16.96 3.41
N ASP A 169 2.00 17.64 3.79
CA ASP A 169 2.58 18.72 3.00
C ASP A 169 3.32 18.14 1.79
N ALA A 170 2.68 18.22 0.61
CA ALA A 170 3.28 17.77 -0.64
C ALA A 170 4.59 18.52 -0.96
N ALA A 171 4.73 19.78 -0.58
CA ALA A 171 5.96 20.54 -0.81
C ALA A 171 7.10 20.05 0.08
N ALA A 172 6.81 19.61 1.31
CA ALA A 172 7.78 18.94 2.15
C ALA A 172 8.27 17.62 1.51
N VAL A 173 7.34 16.81 0.98
CA VAL A 173 7.71 15.59 0.24
C VAL A 173 8.55 15.93 -0.99
N ARG A 174 8.19 16.97 -1.75
CA ARG A 174 8.96 17.40 -2.93
C ARG A 174 10.39 17.77 -2.57
N ARG A 175 10.60 18.49 -1.46
CA ARG A 175 11.95 18.83 -0.98
C ARG A 175 12.80 17.61 -0.66
N VAL A 176 12.20 16.51 -0.18
CA VAL A 176 12.92 15.26 0.12
C VAL A 176 13.38 14.53 -1.12
N VAL A 177 12.55 14.51 -2.17
CA VAL A 177 12.84 13.74 -3.40
C VAL A 177 13.65 14.52 -4.45
N THR A 178 13.85 15.83 -4.22
CA THR A 178 14.60 16.73 -5.12
C THR A 178 16.09 16.52 -4.98
#